data_AF-A0A661BE71-F1
#
_entry.id   AF-A0A661BE71-F1
#
_cell.length_a   1.000
_cell.length_b   1.000
_cell.length_c   1.000
_cell.angle_alpha   90.00
_cell.angle_beta   90.00
_cell.angle_gamma   90.00
#
_symmetry.space_group_name_H-M   'P 1'
#
loop_
_entity.id
_entity.type
_entity.pdbx_description
1 polymer ?
#
loop_
_entity_poly.entity_id
_entity_poly.type
_entity_poly.pdbx_seq_one_letter_code
_entity_poly.pdbx_strand_id
1 'polypeptide(L)'
;MRIIKFVLLFIIPLLLFASELDTTKIKVDDTRCFFINKDSGSKIAEWGTYDWVGKLQYDGEKWVFPAMLGTKYFWINTQTGQKIWGEYDDVENLEFAGEFYAFKALKDGKYAWISCKDGKPIAGYYEDVCCIQRTDDRWVFQVKDKDNMWEWIDMKTGKRIWGKYHSLGDLIPIADFWVFWAQKGGKEYWINTKTGKSIGKGYEQVCCIDDIGDRWVYWAKNKGKTFWVDAITGKPVDEWGKWDDLCCIRELKDGRWTFWVKDGPNEFWFDITNMKKYEDRSCTKEYVE
;
A
#
# COMPACT_ATOMS: atom_id res chain seq x y z
N MET A 1 -77.09 10.26 4.73
CA MET A 1 -76.13 10.76 3.73
C MET A 1 -74.95 11.39 4.47
N ARG A 2 -73.82 10.68 4.59
CA ARG A 2 -72.62 11.14 5.32
C ARG A 2 -71.56 11.59 4.30
N ILE A 3 -71.13 12.84 4.39
CA ILE A 3 -70.05 13.41 3.58
C ILE A 3 -68.73 13.13 4.32
N ILE A 4 -67.87 12.30 3.75
CA ILE A 4 -66.49 12.06 4.22
C ILE A 4 -65.61 13.13 3.58
N LYS A 5 -64.98 13.98 4.39
CA LYS A 5 -63.94 14.92 3.94
C LYS A 5 -62.62 14.17 3.83
N PHE A 6 -62.11 14.01 2.62
CA PHE A 6 -60.72 13.63 2.37
C PHE A 6 -59.83 14.86 2.60
N VAL A 7 -58.92 14.78 3.56
CA VAL A 7 -57.81 15.73 3.71
C VAL A 7 -56.67 15.20 2.86
N LEU A 8 -56.42 15.84 1.72
CA LEU A 8 -55.24 15.58 0.88
C LEU A 8 -54.03 16.24 1.57
N LEU A 9 -53.17 15.44 2.19
CA LEU A 9 -51.86 15.89 2.67
C LEU A 9 -50.92 15.97 1.45
N PHE A 10 -50.70 17.18 0.93
CA PHE A 10 -49.64 17.42 -0.07
C PHE A 10 -48.29 17.33 0.64
N ILE A 11 -47.61 16.19 0.52
CA ILE A 11 -46.19 16.07 0.82
C ILE A 11 -45.44 16.70 -0.34
N ILE A 12 -45.02 17.96 -0.19
CA ILE A 12 -44.10 18.60 -1.13
C ILE A 12 -42.74 17.92 -0.95
N PRO A 13 -42.18 17.25 -1.97
CA PRO A 13 -40.80 16.83 -1.90
C PRO A 13 -39.95 18.08 -1.94
N LEU A 14 -39.27 18.42 -0.83
CA LEU A 14 -38.15 19.34 -0.87
C LEU A 14 -37.09 18.71 -1.78
N LEU A 15 -37.04 19.18 -3.02
CA LEU A 15 -35.89 19.01 -3.90
C LEU A 15 -34.74 19.80 -3.25
N LEU A 16 -34.01 19.14 -2.35
CA LEU A 16 -32.70 19.58 -1.89
C LEU A 16 -31.77 19.48 -3.10
N PHE A 17 -31.63 20.60 -3.82
CA PHE A 17 -30.46 20.79 -4.67
C PHE A 17 -29.26 20.76 -3.74
N ALA A 18 -28.50 19.66 -3.78
CA ALA A 18 -27.21 19.59 -3.12
C ALA A 18 -26.29 20.59 -3.81
N SER A 19 -26.26 21.83 -3.30
CA SER A 19 -25.20 22.76 -3.65
C SER A 19 -23.89 22.10 -3.27
N GLU A 20 -22.96 22.04 -4.21
CA GLU A 20 -21.60 21.56 -3.96
C GLU A 20 -21.02 22.29 -2.74
N LEU A 21 -20.47 21.54 -1.79
CA LEU A 21 -19.94 22.09 -0.55
C LEU A 21 -18.70 22.94 -0.86
N ASP A 22 -18.79 24.26 -0.67
CA ASP A 22 -17.63 25.16 -0.83
C ASP A 22 -16.68 25.04 0.37
N THR A 23 -15.72 24.12 0.27
CA THR A 23 -14.74 23.85 1.31
C THR A 23 -13.81 25.03 1.58
N THR A 24 -13.70 26.00 0.65
CA THR A 24 -12.88 27.20 0.87
C THR A 24 -13.45 28.09 1.97
N LYS A 25 -14.76 28.01 2.21
CA LYS A 25 -15.49 28.75 3.25
C LYS A 25 -15.61 28.01 4.57
N ILE A 26 -14.96 26.87 4.72
CA ILE A 26 -15.07 26.03 5.92
C ILE A 26 -13.73 25.99 6.64
N LYS A 27 -13.75 26.16 7.96
CA LYS A 27 -12.58 25.86 8.82
C LYS A 27 -13.01 25.12 10.07
N VAL A 28 -12.09 24.36 10.65
CA VAL A 28 -12.24 23.79 11.98
C VAL A 28 -12.04 24.90 13.02
N ASP A 29 -12.88 24.93 14.03
CA ASP A 29 -12.62 25.61 15.30
C ASP A 29 -11.97 24.60 16.24
N ASP A 30 -10.64 24.58 16.26
CA ASP A 30 -9.85 23.60 17.04
C ASP A 30 -10.06 23.74 18.55
N THR A 31 -10.52 24.91 19.03
CA THR A 31 -10.77 25.14 20.46
C THR A 31 -12.04 24.48 20.95
N ARG A 32 -12.96 24.17 20.03
CA ARG A 32 -14.30 23.64 20.35
C ARG A 32 -14.69 22.40 19.54
N CYS A 33 -13.79 21.90 18.69
CA CYS A 33 -13.93 20.68 17.89
C CYS A 33 -15.23 20.62 17.05
N PHE A 34 -15.47 21.67 16.25
CA PHE A 34 -16.53 21.70 15.24
C PHE A 34 -16.13 22.55 14.03
N PHE A 35 -16.89 22.47 12.95
CA PHE A 35 -16.67 23.31 11.76
C PHE A 35 -17.45 24.62 11.82
N ILE A 36 -16.86 25.68 11.29
CA ILE A 36 -17.48 26.99 11.13
C ILE A 36 -17.40 27.48 9.68
N ASN A 37 -18.36 28.32 9.32
CA ASN A 37 -18.30 29.11 8.10
C ASN A 37 -17.31 30.27 8.31
N LYS A 38 -16.34 30.44 7.41
CA LYS A 38 -15.31 31.50 7.49
C LYS A 38 -15.88 32.89 7.31
N ASP A 39 -16.90 33.04 6.47
CA ASP A 39 -17.50 34.33 6.12
C ASP A 39 -18.37 34.85 7.27
N SER A 40 -19.19 33.97 7.86
CA SER A 40 -20.11 34.35 8.94
C SER A 40 -19.56 34.11 10.35
N GLY A 41 -18.46 33.36 10.49
CA GLY A 41 -17.93 32.88 11.76
C GLY A 41 -18.87 31.93 12.52
N SER A 42 -20.01 31.56 11.93
CA SER A 42 -21.05 30.78 12.60
C SER A 42 -20.75 29.29 12.52
N LYS A 43 -21.08 28.57 13.60
CA LYS A 43 -21.01 27.11 13.66
C LYS A 43 -21.92 26.49 12.59
N ILE A 44 -21.42 25.45 11.93
CA ILE A 44 -22.25 24.59 11.09
C ILE A 44 -22.96 23.60 12.02
N ALA A 45 -24.07 24.06 12.61
CA ALA A 45 -24.73 23.38 13.73
C ALA A 45 -25.16 21.95 13.40
N GLU A 46 -25.55 21.72 12.14
CA GLU A 46 -25.99 20.44 11.59
C GLU A 46 -24.93 19.35 11.72
N TRP A 47 -23.65 19.71 11.82
CA TRP A 47 -22.55 18.75 11.89
C TRP A 47 -22.18 18.36 13.31
N GLY A 48 -22.79 18.96 14.34
CA GLY A 48 -22.57 18.58 15.74
C GLY A 48 -21.37 19.25 16.43
N THR A 49 -21.09 18.82 17.65
CA THR A 49 -19.89 19.14 18.45
C THR A 49 -19.36 17.83 18.99
N TYR A 50 -18.04 17.66 18.96
CA TYR A 50 -17.36 16.42 19.32
C TYR A 50 -16.18 16.70 20.24
N ASP A 51 -15.59 15.66 20.80
CA ASP A 51 -14.36 15.79 21.60
C ASP A 51 -13.13 15.91 20.70
N TRP A 52 -13.23 15.46 19.45
CA TRP A 52 -12.24 15.64 18.40
C TRP A 52 -12.92 15.62 17.02
N VAL A 53 -12.37 16.38 16.06
CA VAL A 53 -12.74 16.33 14.64
C VAL A 53 -11.49 16.26 13.78
N GLY A 54 -11.51 15.38 12.78
CA GLY A 54 -10.45 15.28 11.79
C GLY A 54 -10.70 16.13 10.55
N LYS A 55 -9.88 15.89 9.53
CA LYS A 55 -9.93 16.63 8.27
C LYS A 55 -11.18 16.25 7.48
N LEU A 56 -11.77 17.26 6.85
CA LEU A 56 -12.81 17.11 5.84
C LEU A 56 -12.24 16.41 4.59
N GLN A 57 -12.91 15.38 4.12
CA GLN A 57 -12.47 14.48 3.05
C GLN A 57 -13.65 14.12 2.13
N TYR A 58 -13.35 13.79 0.87
CA TYR A 58 -14.36 13.37 -0.10
C TYR A 58 -14.24 11.87 -0.36
N ASP A 59 -15.34 11.13 -0.21
CA ASP A 59 -15.37 9.66 -0.36
C ASP A 59 -15.70 9.18 -1.79
N GLY A 60 -15.77 10.10 -2.75
CA GLY A 60 -16.21 9.84 -4.13
C GLY A 60 -17.69 10.15 -4.39
N GLU A 61 -18.50 10.36 -3.35
CA GLU A 61 -19.91 10.69 -3.44
C GLU A 61 -20.27 11.93 -2.61
N LYS A 62 -19.80 12.01 -1.37
CA LYS A 62 -20.11 13.05 -0.40
C LYS A 62 -18.88 13.47 0.40
N TRP A 63 -18.98 14.65 0.99
CA TRP A 63 -18.00 15.13 1.95
C TRP A 63 -18.27 14.51 3.33
N VAL A 64 -17.20 14.10 3.99
CA VAL A 64 -17.21 13.41 5.27
C VAL A 64 -16.04 13.87 6.14
N PHE A 65 -16.12 13.66 7.44
CA PHE A 65 -14.99 13.85 8.36
C PHE A 65 -15.06 12.85 9.50
N PRO A 66 -13.91 12.38 10.05
CA PRO A 66 -13.92 11.55 11.24
C PRO A 66 -14.09 12.44 12.48
N ALA A 67 -14.76 11.92 13.49
CA ALA A 67 -15.00 12.60 14.75
C ALA A 67 -14.94 11.60 15.90
N MET A 68 -14.74 12.12 17.12
CA MET A 68 -14.69 11.33 18.35
C MET A 68 -15.71 11.86 19.37
N LEU A 69 -16.47 10.96 19.98
CA LEU A 69 -17.29 11.28 21.15
C LEU A 69 -17.04 10.24 22.24
N GLY A 70 -16.62 10.70 23.41
CA GLY A 70 -16.08 9.85 24.47
C GLY A 70 -14.81 9.15 23.98
N THR A 71 -14.85 7.83 23.87
CA THR A 71 -13.72 7.00 23.45
C THR A 71 -13.94 6.33 22.10
N LYS A 72 -14.97 6.74 21.35
CA LYS A 72 -15.35 6.10 20.09
C LYS A 72 -15.22 7.07 18.93
N TYR A 73 -14.64 6.57 17.85
CA TYR A 73 -14.45 7.27 16.59
C TYR A 73 -15.50 6.82 15.57
N PHE A 74 -15.94 7.74 14.72
CA PHE A 74 -16.91 7.49 13.66
C PHE A 74 -16.78 8.56 12.58
N TRP A 75 -17.39 8.33 11.42
CA TRP A 75 -17.46 9.31 10.33
C TRP A 75 -18.79 10.03 10.33
N ILE A 76 -18.79 11.31 9.93
CA ILE A 76 -19.99 12.14 9.79
C ILE A 76 -20.21 12.46 8.31
N ASN A 77 -21.44 12.26 7.84
CA ASN A 77 -21.89 12.75 6.53
C ASN A 77 -22.26 14.23 6.63
N THR A 78 -21.58 15.10 5.87
CA THR A 78 -21.86 16.54 5.94
C THR A 78 -23.21 16.95 5.34
N GLN A 79 -23.85 16.11 4.53
CA GLN A 79 -25.17 16.40 3.96
C GLN A 79 -26.30 16.19 4.98
N THR A 80 -26.10 15.32 5.97
CA THR A 80 -27.15 14.93 6.93
C THR A 80 -26.78 15.17 8.38
N GLY A 81 -25.50 15.39 8.68
CA GLY A 81 -24.98 15.45 10.04
C GLY A 81 -24.95 14.10 10.77
N GLN A 82 -25.32 13.01 10.10
CA GLN A 82 -25.46 11.70 10.73
C GLN A 82 -24.13 10.93 10.76
N LYS A 83 -23.97 10.11 11.80
CA LYS A 83 -22.90 9.10 11.87
C LYS A 83 -23.08 8.06 10.76
N ILE A 84 -22.00 7.67 10.12
CA ILE A 84 -21.96 6.67 9.05
C ILE A 84 -20.84 5.64 9.28
N TRP A 85 -20.98 4.49 8.63
CA TRP A 85 -19.99 3.40 8.59
C TRP A 85 -19.55 2.79 9.92
N GLY A 86 -20.28 3.06 11.00
CA GLY A 86 -20.09 2.42 12.31
C GLY A 86 -19.24 3.22 13.29
N GLU A 87 -19.02 2.62 14.46
CA GLU A 87 -18.20 3.18 15.55
C GLU A 87 -17.01 2.25 15.85
N TYR A 88 -15.87 2.87 16.13
CA TYR A 88 -14.56 2.24 16.21
C TYR A 88 -13.77 2.75 17.41
N ASP A 89 -12.76 2.00 17.83
CA ASP A 89 -11.80 2.45 18.84
C ASP A 89 -10.79 3.43 18.27
N ASP A 90 -10.54 3.37 16.96
CA ASP A 90 -9.73 4.33 16.22
C ASP A 90 -10.09 4.27 14.72
N VAL A 91 -9.87 5.37 14.00
CA VAL A 91 -10.01 5.46 12.53
C VAL A 91 -8.91 6.32 11.92
N GLU A 92 -8.39 5.89 10.78
CA GLU A 92 -7.44 6.67 9.98
C GLU A 92 -8.15 7.45 8.86
N ASN A 93 -7.38 8.21 8.07
CA ASN A 93 -7.92 8.95 6.93
C ASN A 93 -8.44 8.03 5.82
N LEU A 94 -9.23 8.60 4.91
CA LEU A 94 -9.65 7.90 3.70
C LEU A 94 -8.44 7.66 2.78
N GLU A 95 -8.37 6.46 2.23
CA GLU A 95 -7.46 6.06 1.18
C GLU A 95 -8.24 5.61 -0.05
N PHE A 96 -7.77 6.03 -1.22
CA PHE A 96 -8.37 5.68 -2.49
C PHE A 96 -7.83 4.32 -2.98
N ALA A 97 -8.74 3.42 -3.37
CA ALA A 97 -8.41 2.09 -3.86
C ALA A 97 -9.10 1.80 -5.21
N GLY A 98 -8.90 2.70 -6.18
CA GLY A 98 -9.32 2.52 -7.58
C GLY A 98 -10.77 2.87 -7.85
N GLU A 99 -11.73 2.10 -7.32
CA GLU A 99 -13.16 2.33 -7.57
C GLU A 99 -13.89 2.94 -6.37
N PHE A 100 -13.27 2.93 -5.20
CA PHE A 100 -13.89 3.38 -3.95
C PHE A 100 -12.81 3.86 -2.97
N TYR A 101 -13.27 4.59 -1.95
CA TYR A 101 -12.46 4.96 -0.79
C TYR A 101 -12.67 3.96 0.35
N ALA A 102 -11.62 3.75 1.14
CA ALA A 102 -11.65 2.94 2.34
C ALA A 102 -10.91 3.67 3.47
N PHE A 103 -11.12 3.27 4.71
CA PHE A 103 -10.34 3.75 5.85
C PHE A 103 -9.92 2.58 6.74
N LYS A 104 -8.74 2.69 7.35
CA LYS A 104 -8.30 1.73 8.35
C LYS A 104 -8.99 2.06 9.68
N ALA A 105 -9.48 1.03 10.35
CA ALA A 105 -10.18 1.18 11.62
C ALA A 105 -9.76 0.09 12.62
N LEU A 106 -9.72 0.46 13.89
CA LEU A 106 -9.50 -0.44 15.02
C LEU A 106 -10.85 -0.72 15.71
N LYS A 107 -11.14 -1.99 15.95
CA LYS A 107 -12.32 -2.40 16.71
C LYS A 107 -12.02 -3.64 17.54
N ASP A 108 -12.26 -3.55 18.84
CA ASP A 108 -12.07 -4.63 19.81
C ASP A 108 -10.66 -5.24 19.73
N GLY A 109 -9.66 -4.37 19.55
CA GLY A 109 -8.25 -4.76 19.43
C GLY A 109 -7.83 -5.31 18.07
N LYS A 110 -8.69 -5.26 17.05
CA LYS A 110 -8.40 -5.76 15.69
C LYS A 110 -8.58 -4.70 14.62
N TYR A 111 -7.76 -4.79 13.57
CA TYR A 111 -7.77 -3.84 12.47
C TYR A 111 -8.53 -4.36 11.25
N ALA A 112 -9.14 -3.45 10.50
CA ALA A 112 -9.73 -3.73 9.20
C ALA A 112 -9.63 -2.50 8.27
N TRP A 113 -9.60 -2.74 6.97
CA TRP A 113 -9.98 -1.73 5.99
C TRP A 113 -11.50 -1.76 5.83
N ILE A 114 -12.15 -0.62 6.02
CA ILE A 114 -13.61 -0.47 5.92
C ILE A 114 -13.95 0.19 4.58
N SER A 115 -14.85 -0.40 3.80
CA SER A 115 -15.30 0.20 2.55
C SER A 115 -16.26 1.37 2.81
N CYS A 116 -15.99 2.55 2.25
CA CYS A 116 -16.93 3.68 2.31
C CYS A 116 -18.22 3.43 1.52
N LYS A 117 -18.25 2.41 0.65
CA LYS A 117 -19.44 2.05 -0.14
C LYS A 117 -20.58 1.52 0.72
N ASP A 118 -20.27 0.67 1.69
CA ASP A 118 -21.29 0.00 2.52
C ASP A 118 -20.96 -0.03 4.02
N GLY A 119 -19.83 0.55 4.43
CA GLY A 119 -19.38 0.60 5.82
C GLY A 119 -18.95 -0.74 6.39
N LYS A 120 -18.66 -1.74 5.55
CA LYS A 120 -18.28 -3.09 5.99
C LYS A 120 -16.77 -3.31 5.90
N PRO A 121 -16.21 -4.16 6.78
CA PRO A 121 -14.80 -4.56 6.69
C PRO A 121 -14.56 -5.39 5.42
N ILE A 122 -13.51 -5.04 4.69
CA ILE A 122 -13.02 -5.78 3.53
C ILE A 122 -12.28 -7.00 4.06
N ALA A 123 -12.80 -8.19 3.74
CA ALA A 123 -12.26 -9.49 4.15
C ALA A 123 -12.26 -9.81 5.67
N GLY A 124 -12.65 -8.86 6.53
CA GLY A 124 -12.85 -9.07 7.97
C GLY A 124 -11.91 -8.25 8.85
N TYR A 125 -11.79 -8.64 10.12
CA TYR A 125 -10.91 -8.03 11.12
C TYR A 125 -9.71 -8.93 11.41
N TYR A 126 -8.54 -8.32 11.53
CA TYR A 126 -7.23 -8.98 11.61
C TYR A 126 -6.40 -8.47 12.80
N GLU A 127 -5.33 -9.18 13.16
CA GLU A 127 -4.40 -8.71 14.19
C GLU A 127 -3.66 -7.45 13.73
N ASP A 128 -3.41 -7.33 12.42
CA ASP A 128 -2.93 -6.11 11.80
C ASP A 128 -3.37 -6.06 10.33
N VAL A 129 -3.47 -4.85 9.79
CA VAL A 129 -3.60 -4.58 8.35
C VAL A 129 -2.60 -3.50 7.96
N CYS A 130 -1.88 -3.74 6.88
CA CYS A 130 -0.89 -2.80 6.35
C CYS A 130 -1.29 -2.35 4.94
N CYS A 131 -0.55 -1.36 4.44
CA CYS A 131 -0.99 -0.34 3.50
C CYS A 131 -1.63 -0.88 2.21
N ILE A 132 -2.51 -0.05 1.66
CA ILE A 132 -3.08 -0.25 0.34
C ILE A 132 -1.98 0.01 -0.72
N GLN A 133 -1.82 -0.92 -1.65
CA GLN A 133 -0.91 -0.85 -2.78
C GLN A 133 -1.63 -1.27 -4.06
N ARG A 134 -0.98 -1.10 -5.21
CA ARG A 134 -1.57 -1.47 -6.51
C ARG A 134 -0.56 -2.13 -7.43
N THR A 135 -1.07 -3.05 -8.23
CA THR A 135 -0.47 -3.46 -9.50
C THR A 135 -1.15 -2.69 -10.63
N ASP A 136 -0.92 -3.09 -11.88
CA ASP A 136 -1.58 -2.47 -13.04
C ASP A 136 -3.08 -2.84 -13.13
N ASP A 137 -3.48 -3.96 -12.53
CA ASP A 137 -4.83 -4.54 -12.69
C ASP A 137 -5.67 -4.56 -11.42
N ARG A 138 -5.08 -4.31 -10.24
CA ARG A 138 -5.82 -4.36 -8.96
C ARG A 138 -5.17 -3.55 -7.84
N TRP A 139 -6.01 -3.23 -6.86
CA TRP A 139 -5.61 -2.70 -5.57
C TRP A 139 -5.64 -3.81 -4.53
N VAL A 140 -4.66 -3.80 -3.63
CA VAL A 140 -4.43 -4.85 -2.63
C VAL A 140 -3.99 -4.25 -1.31
N PHE A 141 -4.11 -5.02 -0.24
CA PHE A 141 -3.54 -4.66 1.06
C PHE A 141 -3.01 -5.90 1.76
N GLN A 142 -2.14 -5.71 2.75
CA GLN A 142 -1.58 -6.80 3.53
C GLN A 142 -2.38 -6.99 4.81
N VAL A 143 -2.55 -8.24 5.24
CA VAL A 143 -3.16 -8.57 6.53
C VAL A 143 -2.29 -9.53 7.30
N LYS A 144 -2.29 -9.38 8.63
CA LYS A 144 -1.67 -10.32 9.55
C LYS A 144 -2.77 -11.06 10.32
N ASP A 145 -2.88 -12.36 10.07
CA ASP A 145 -3.85 -13.22 10.75
C ASP A 145 -3.32 -13.68 12.13
N LYS A 146 -4.17 -14.32 12.93
CA LYS A 146 -3.87 -14.74 14.32
C LYS A 146 -2.70 -15.71 14.46
N ASP A 147 -2.29 -16.36 13.37
CA ASP A 147 -1.12 -17.23 13.33
C ASP A 147 0.19 -16.49 13.03
N ASN A 148 0.18 -15.16 13.12
CA ASN A 148 1.32 -14.27 12.85
C ASN A 148 1.86 -14.34 11.41
N MET A 149 1.00 -14.74 10.48
CA MET A 149 1.35 -14.87 9.07
C MET A 149 0.67 -13.78 8.26
N TRP A 150 1.41 -13.27 7.28
CA TRP A 150 0.99 -12.23 6.36
C TRP A 150 0.45 -12.80 5.04
N GLU A 151 -0.61 -12.17 4.55
CA GLU A 151 -1.27 -12.47 3.27
C GLU A 151 -1.64 -11.18 2.55
N TRP A 152 -1.73 -11.23 1.23
CA TRP A 152 -2.30 -10.16 0.42
C TRP A 152 -3.80 -10.39 0.22
N ILE A 153 -4.59 -9.31 0.29
CA ILE A 153 -6.02 -9.31 0.03
C ILE A 153 -6.30 -8.40 -1.17
N ASP A 154 -7.13 -8.89 -2.09
CA ASP A 154 -7.69 -8.08 -3.17
C ASP A 154 -8.77 -7.12 -2.61
N MET A 155 -8.59 -5.81 -2.80
CA MET A 155 -9.49 -4.78 -2.24
C MET A 155 -10.92 -4.92 -2.75
N LYS A 156 -11.10 -5.28 -4.03
CA LYS A 156 -12.41 -5.32 -4.68
C LYS A 156 -13.25 -6.52 -4.23
N THR A 157 -12.61 -7.66 -4.03
CA THR A 157 -13.28 -8.94 -3.77
C THR A 157 -13.14 -9.44 -2.34
N GLY A 158 -12.20 -8.88 -1.57
CA GLY A 158 -11.83 -9.37 -0.25
C GLY A 158 -11.16 -10.76 -0.26
N LYS A 159 -10.72 -11.24 -1.42
CA LYS A 159 -10.11 -12.58 -1.55
C LYS A 159 -8.63 -12.53 -1.19
N ARG A 160 -8.18 -13.56 -0.46
CA ARG A 160 -6.75 -13.85 -0.22
C ARG A 160 -6.07 -14.24 -1.54
N ILE A 161 -4.91 -13.65 -1.82
CA ILE A 161 -4.15 -13.85 -3.05
C ILE A 161 -2.66 -14.04 -2.76
N TRP A 162 -1.96 -14.63 -3.73
CA TRP A 162 -0.49 -14.81 -3.79
C TRP A 162 0.16 -15.57 -2.62
N GLY A 163 -0.63 -16.15 -1.73
CA GLY A 163 -0.19 -17.09 -0.71
C GLY A 163 0.04 -16.45 0.66
N LYS A 164 0.56 -17.29 1.57
CA LYS A 164 0.71 -17.01 2.99
C LYS A 164 2.16 -17.16 3.45
N TYR A 165 2.68 -16.17 4.15
CA TYR A 165 4.11 -15.98 4.45
C TYR A 165 4.33 -15.47 5.87
N HIS A 166 5.53 -15.63 6.41
CA HIS A 166 5.88 -15.10 7.75
C HIS A 166 6.09 -13.59 7.72
N SER A 167 6.50 -13.07 6.56
CA SER A 167 6.76 -11.66 6.30
C SER A 167 6.53 -11.38 4.81
N LEU A 168 6.10 -10.16 4.50
CA LEU A 168 5.88 -9.63 3.16
C LEU A 168 6.60 -8.28 3.01
N GLY A 169 7.11 -8.00 1.82
CA GLY A 169 7.60 -6.69 1.41
C GLY A 169 6.60 -5.97 0.50
N ASP A 170 6.96 -4.75 0.10
CA ASP A 170 6.16 -3.94 -0.82
C ASP A 170 6.18 -4.50 -2.25
N LEU A 171 5.21 -4.04 -3.05
CA LEU A 171 5.12 -4.31 -4.47
C LEU A 171 6.17 -3.51 -5.26
N ILE A 172 6.93 -4.20 -6.10
CA ILE A 172 7.95 -3.64 -6.99
C ILE A 172 7.58 -3.98 -8.44
N PRO A 173 7.52 -3.01 -9.37
CA PRO A 173 7.28 -3.30 -10.78
C PRO A 173 8.55 -3.83 -11.44
N ILE A 174 8.42 -4.89 -12.25
CA ILE A 174 9.51 -5.45 -13.06
C ILE A 174 8.99 -5.83 -14.45
N ALA A 175 9.64 -5.31 -15.50
CA ALA A 175 9.20 -5.47 -16.88
C ALA A 175 7.69 -5.20 -17.06
N ASP A 176 6.87 -6.25 -17.28
CA ASP A 176 5.43 -6.16 -17.52
C ASP A 176 4.57 -6.70 -16.35
N PHE A 177 5.16 -6.89 -15.16
CA PHE A 177 4.46 -7.41 -13.98
C PHE A 177 5.00 -6.81 -12.68
N TRP A 178 4.46 -7.28 -11.54
CA TRP A 178 4.87 -6.84 -10.21
C TRP A 178 5.35 -8.02 -9.38
N VAL A 179 6.19 -7.75 -8.40
CA VAL A 179 6.71 -8.73 -7.47
C VAL A 179 6.71 -8.19 -6.05
N PHE A 180 6.77 -9.09 -5.07
CA PHE A 180 7.03 -8.74 -3.68
C PHE A 180 7.97 -9.75 -3.05
N TRP A 181 8.75 -9.29 -2.08
CA TRP A 181 9.58 -10.15 -1.25
C TRP A 181 8.72 -10.88 -0.23
N ALA A 182 9.03 -12.14 0.06
CA ALA A 182 8.31 -12.92 1.04
C ALA A 182 9.19 -13.94 1.76
N GLN A 183 8.87 -14.23 3.01
CA GLN A 183 9.59 -15.22 3.83
C GLN A 183 8.73 -16.46 4.13
N LYS A 184 9.25 -17.65 3.85
CA LYS A 184 8.56 -18.92 4.17
C LYS A 184 9.53 -20.07 4.41
N GLY A 185 9.39 -20.72 5.57
CA GLY A 185 10.18 -21.90 5.92
C GLY A 185 11.68 -21.61 6.04
N GLY A 186 12.04 -20.47 6.64
CA GLY A 186 13.45 -20.06 6.80
C GLY A 186 14.14 -19.64 5.50
N LYS A 187 13.38 -19.42 4.42
CA LYS A 187 13.88 -18.94 3.13
C LYS A 187 13.15 -17.69 2.69
N GLU A 188 13.80 -16.98 1.78
CA GLU A 188 13.28 -15.77 1.15
C GLU A 188 13.04 -16.00 -0.34
N TYR A 189 12.03 -15.29 -0.87
CA TYR A 189 11.52 -15.44 -2.22
C TYR A 189 11.12 -14.07 -2.78
N TRP A 190 11.29 -13.91 -4.09
CA TRP A 190 10.49 -12.97 -4.86
C TRP A 190 9.28 -13.69 -5.44
N ILE A 191 8.08 -13.15 -5.24
CA ILE A 191 6.83 -13.74 -5.72
C ILE A 191 6.33 -12.95 -6.92
N ASN A 192 6.03 -13.64 -8.02
CA ASN A 192 5.43 -13.04 -9.21
C ASN A 192 3.92 -12.88 -9.01
N THR A 193 3.39 -11.65 -9.08
CA THR A 193 1.97 -11.37 -8.83
C THR A 193 1.04 -11.87 -9.93
N LYS A 194 1.50 -12.07 -11.16
CA LYS A 194 0.67 -12.70 -12.22
C LYS A 194 0.36 -14.16 -11.91
N THR A 195 1.29 -14.87 -11.28
CA THR A 195 1.18 -16.33 -11.06
C THR A 195 0.94 -16.71 -9.60
N GLY A 196 1.26 -15.84 -8.66
CA GLY A 196 1.30 -16.12 -7.23
C GLY A 196 2.39 -17.13 -6.84
N LYS A 197 3.38 -17.37 -7.70
CA LYS A 197 4.47 -18.34 -7.50
C LYS A 197 5.80 -17.63 -7.31
N SER A 198 6.72 -18.30 -6.62
CA SER A 198 8.08 -17.81 -6.46
C SER A 198 8.84 -17.79 -7.78
N ILE A 199 9.65 -16.76 -7.96
CA ILE A 199 10.70 -16.68 -8.96
C ILE A 199 11.92 -17.41 -8.40
N GLY A 200 12.27 -18.54 -8.99
CA GLY A 200 13.34 -19.40 -8.51
C GLY A 200 12.89 -20.33 -7.36
N LYS A 201 13.87 -20.93 -6.68
CA LYS A 201 13.67 -22.03 -5.72
C LYS A 201 13.64 -21.63 -4.23
N GLY A 202 13.72 -20.32 -3.95
CA GLY A 202 13.94 -19.77 -2.61
C GLY A 202 15.37 -19.94 -2.13
N TYR A 203 15.87 -18.93 -1.43
CA TYR A 203 17.26 -18.82 -1.00
C TYR A 203 17.35 -18.45 0.48
N GLU A 204 18.54 -18.53 1.07
CA GLU A 204 18.75 -18.16 2.48
C GLU A 204 18.49 -16.66 2.68
N GLN A 205 18.86 -15.87 1.68
CA GLN A 205 18.58 -14.45 1.59
C GLN A 205 18.39 -14.07 0.13
N VAL A 206 17.51 -13.12 -0.14
CA VAL A 206 17.46 -12.39 -1.41
C VAL A 206 17.33 -10.90 -1.13
N CYS A 207 17.89 -10.06 -1.97
CA CYS A 207 17.55 -8.65 -1.95
C CYS A 207 17.57 -8.09 -3.36
N CYS A 208 16.88 -6.95 -3.46
CA CYS A 208 17.15 -5.89 -4.40
C CYS A 208 16.91 -6.34 -5.84
N ILE A 209 15.82 -5.87 -6.43
CA ILE A 209 15.61 -6.08 -7.85
C ILE A 209 16.16 -4.88 -8.61
N ASP A 210 17.09 -5.15 -9.51
CA ASP A 210 17.77 -4.17 -10.33
C ASP A 210 17.56 -4.48 -11.81
N ASP A 211 17.42 -3.44 -12.64
CA ASP A 211 17.49 -3.52 -14.10
C ASP A 211 18.89 -3.16 -14.55
N ILE A 212 19.56 -4.11 -15.19
CA ILE A 212 20.97 -3.99 -15.57
C ILE A 212 21.10 -4.35 -17.04
N GLY A 213 21.26 -3.34 -17.89
CA GLY A 213 21.41 -3.55 -19.34
C GLY A 213 20.25 -4.38 -19.92
N ASP A 214 19.01 -3.98 -19.62
CA ASP A 214 17.75 -4.64 -20.03
C ASP A 214 17.53 -6.04 -19.41
N ARG A 215 18.25 -6.35 -18.32
CA ARG A 215 18.10 -7.60 -17.58
C ARG A 215 17.72 -7.31 -16.13
N TRP A 216 16.48 -7.64 -15.79
CA TRP A 216 16.01 -7.65 -14.41
C TRP A 216 16.65 -8.80 -13.64
N VAL A 217 17.32 -8.50 -12.55
CA VAL A 217 17.93 -9.49 -11.65
C VAL A 217 17.68 -9.16 -10.20
N TYR A 218 17.97 -10.11 -9.34
CA TYR A 218 18.21 -9.87 -7.91
C TYR A 218 19.40 -10.68 -7.45
N TRP A 219 20.03 -10.30 -6.35
CA TRP A 219 21.07 -11.15 -5.77
C TRP A 219 20.47 -12.07 -4.72
N ALA A 220 21.04 -13.27 -4.63
CA ALA A 220 20.64 -14.31 -3.71
C ALA A 220 21.85 -14.89 -2.99
N LYS A 221 21.66 -15.28 -1.73
CA LYS A 221 22.65 -16.02 -0.94
C LYS A 221 22.19 -17.44 -0.70
N ASN A 222 23.07 -18.40 -0.94
CA ASN A 222 22.77 -19.80 -0.70
C ASN A 222 24.06 -20.59 -0.46
N LYS A 223 24.11 -21.36 0.64
CA LYS A 223 25.28 -22.16 1.05
C LYS A 223 26.56 -21.31 1.14
N GLY A 224 26.44 -20.10 1.70
CA GLY A 224 27.57 -19.21 1.93
C GLY A 224 28.11 -18.47 0.69
N LYS A 225 27.48 -18.62 -0.47
CA LYS A 225 27.84 -17.86 -1.68
C LYS A 225 26.70 -16.94 -2.12
N THR A 226 27.06 -15.77 -2.62
CA THR A 226 26.16 -14.75 -3.18
C THR A 226 26.31 -14.70 -4.71
N PHE A 227 25.19 -14.60 -5.42
CA PHE A 227 25.16 -14.60 -6.89
C PHE A 227 23.90 -13.91 -7.41
N TRP A 228 23.93 -13.52 -8.68
CA TRP A 228 22.79 -12.91 -9.36
C TRP A 228 21.83 -13.98 -9.90
N VAL A 229 20.53 -13.67 -9.85
CA VAL A 229 19.44 -14.49 -10.35
C VAL A 229 18.59 -13.63 -11.26
N ASP A 230 18.28 -14.18 -12.43
CA ASP A 230 17.37 -13.56 -13.39
C ASP A 230 15.96 -13.45 -12.79
N ALA A 231 15.45 -12.22 -12.64
CA ALA A 231 14.19 -11.95 -11.96
C ALA A 231 12.95 -12.34 -12.79
N ILE A 232 13.14 -12.69 -14.07
CA ILE A 232 12.07 -13.15 -14.95
C ILE A 232 11.94 -14.67 -14.88
N THR A 233 13.07 -15.39 -14.97
CA THR A 233 13.11 -16.85 -15.07
C THR A 233 13.41 -17.56 -13.75
N GLY A 234 13.99 -16.85 -12.78
CA GLY A 234 14.45 -17.41 -11.52
C GLY A 234 15.71 -18.28 -11.60
N LYS A 235 16.39 -18.27 -12.76
CA LYS A 235 17.64 -19.00 -12.97
C LYS A 235 18.84 -18.16 -12.54
N PRO A 236 19.86 -18.77 -11.92
CA PRO A 236 21.12 -18.07 -11.69
C PRO A 236 21.71 -17.51 -12.99
N VAL A 237 22.33 -16.34 -12.90
CA VAL A 237 23.13 -15.74 -13.97
C VAL A 237 24.54 -16.28 -13.84
N ASP A 238 24.75 -17.53 -14.28
CA ASP A 238 25.98 -18.27 -14.00
C ASP A 238 27.23 -17.59 -14.62
N GLU A 239 27.06 -16.87 -15.73
CA GLU A 239 28.14 -16.11 -16.37
C GLU A 239 28.69 -14.99 -15.47
N TRP A 240 27.91 -14.47 -14.51
CA TRP A 240 28.36 -13.42 -13.57
C TRP A 240 28.99 -13.98 -12.28
N GLY A 241 29.11 -15.31 -12.20
CA GLY A 241 29.84 -15.99 -11.12
C GLY A 241 29.08 -16.10 -9.80
N LYS A 242 29.76 -16.73 -8.82
CA LYS A 242 29.29 -16.95 -7.45
C LYS A 242 30.41 -16.60 -6.50
N TRP A 243 30.12 -15.71 -5.56
CA TRP A 243 31.14 -15.01 -4.78
C TRP A 243 30.87 -15.16 -3.28
N ASP A 244 31.84 -14.84 -2.42
CA ASP A 244 31.57 -14.82 -0.97
C ASP A 244 30.61 -13.68 -0.61
N ASP A 245 30.73 -12.54 -1.30
CA ASP A 245 29.80 -11.44 -1.22
C ASP A 245 29.78 -10.60 -2.50
N LEU A 246 28.69 -9.87 -2.73
CA LEU A 246 28.58 -8.89 -3.81
C LEU A 246 27.63 -7.74 -3.41
N CYS A 247 27.85 -6.55 -3.96
CA CYS A 247 26.97 -5.41 -3.74
C CYS A 247 27.15 -4.33 -4.80
N CYS A 248 26.45 -3.22 -4.59
CA CYS A 248 26.89 -1.92 -5.09
C CYS A 248 26.93 -1.84 -6.62
N ILE A 249 25.92 -2.41 -7.25
CA ILE A 249 25.77 -2.35 -8.70
C ILE A 249 25.57 -0.91 -9.17
N ARG A 250 26.17 -0.57 -10.32
CA ARG A 250 26.05 0.75 -10.92
C ARG A 250 26.36 0.74 -12.41
N GLU A 251 25.79 1.72 -13.10
CA GLU A 251 26.19 2.11 -14.45
C GLU A 251 27.36 3.12 -14.37
N LEU A 252 28.36 2.94 -15.23
CA LEU A 252 29.46 3.85 -15.45
C LEU A 252 29.06 4.93 -16.47
N LYS A 253 29.82 6.02 -16.55
CA LYS A 253 29.55 7.13 -17.49
C LYS A 253 29.59 6.72 -18.97
N ASP A 254 30.26 5.62 -19.28
CA ASP A 254 30.40 5.05 -20.63
C ASP A 254 29.35 3.96 -20.91
N GLY A 255 28.37 3.77 -20.03
CA GLY A 255 27.27 2.81 -20.17
C GLY A 255 27.58 1.38 -19.73
N ARG A 256 28.83 1.11 -19.31
CA ARG A 256 29.17 -0.21 -18.75
C ARG A 256 28.58 -0.37 -17.35
N TRP A 257 28.24 -1.60 -16.99
CA TRP A 257 27.69 -1.91 -15.67
C TRP A 257 28.69 -2.69 -14.84
N THR A 258 28.83 -2.32 -13.57
CA THR A 258 29.76 -2.96 -12.66
C THR A 258 29.16 -3.20 -11.29
N PHE A 259 29.63 -4.25 -10.61
CA PHE A 259 29.31 -4.49 -9.21
C PHE A 259 30.57 -4.85 -8.42
N TRP A 260 30.55 -4.55 -7.13
CA TRP A 260 31.64 -4.91 -6.23
C TRP A 260 31.50 -6.37 -5.81
N VAL A 261 32.64 -7.05 -5.70
CA VAL A 261 32.75 -8.46 -5.36
C VAL A 261 33.79 -8.65 -4.27
N LYS A 262 33.47 -9.54 -3.33
CA LYS A 262 34.44 -10.15 -2.41
C LYS A 262 34.50 -11.66 -2.64
N ASP A 263 35.72 -12.17 -2.77
CA ASP A 263 35.98 -13.61 -2.90
C ASP A 263 37.29 -13.96 -2.17
N GLY A 264 37.15 -14.55 -1.00
CA GLY A 264 38.22 -14.77 -0.04
C GLY A 264 38.86 -13.44 0.41
N PRO A 265 40.21 -13.32 0.33
CA PRO A 265 40.92 -12.10 0.70
C PRO A 265 40.86 -11.00 -0.37
N ASN A 266 40.30 -11.30 -1.56
CA ASN A 266 40.32 -10.39 -2.69
C ASN A 266 39.02 -9.60 -2.80
N GLU A 267 39.16 -8.33 -3.18
CA GLU A 267 38.05 -7.43 -3.51
C GLU A 267 38.30 -6.78 -4.87
N PHE A 268 37.28 -6.74 -5.72
CA PHE A 268 37.37 -6.17 -7.07
C PHE A 268 36.01 -5.71 -7.59
N TRP A 269 36.02 -4.95 -8.67
CA TRP A 269 34.85 -4.57 -9.44
C TRP A 269 34.73 -5.50 -10.66
N PHE A 270 33.59 -6.16 -10.79
CA PHE A 270 33.28 -7.00 -11.92
C PHE A 270 32.50 -6.18 -12.96
N ASP A 271 33.02 -6.11 -14.18
CA ASP A 271 32.38 -5.45 -15.32
C ASP A 271 31.60 -6.49 -16.11
N ILE A 272 30.28 -6.33 -16.18
CA ILE A 272 29.41 -7.31 -16.84
C ILE A 272 29.42 -7.18 -18.36
N THR A 273 29.91 -6.06 -18.90
CA THR A 273 29.92 -5.81 -20.34
C THR A 273 31.06 -6.57 -21.00
N ASN A 274 32.22 -6.61 -20.36
CA ASN A 274 33.40 -7.30 -20.89
C ASN A 274 33.83 -8.53 -20.06
N MET A 275 33.12 -8.82 -18.96
CA MET A 275 33.34 -9.97 -18.09
C MET A 275 34.72 -9.98 -17.40
N LYS A 276 35.30 -8.79 -17.14
CA LYS A 276 36.61 -8.63 -16.49
C LYS A 276 36.51 -8.14 -15.05
N LYS A 277 37.61 -8.34 -14.32
CA LYS A 277 37.81 -7.90 -12.93
C LYS A 277 38.74 -6.70 -12.91
N TYR A 278 38.38 -5.69 -12.14
CA TYR A 278 39.16 -4.46 -11.98
C TYR A 278 39.42 -4.16 -10.51
N GLU A 279 40.63 -3.73 -10.18
CA GLU A 279 40.92 -3.28 -8.81
C GLU A 279 40.27 -1.93 -8.48
N ASP A 280 40.02 -1.11 -9.50
CA ASP A 280 39.43 0.21 -9.34
C ASP A 280 37.96 0.25 -9.78
N ARG A 281 37.20 1.08 -9.08
CA ARG A 281 35.76 1.25 -9.28
C ARG A 281 35.38 1.84 -10.64
N SER A 282 36.31 2.55 -11.30
CA SER A 282 36.10 3.17 -12.60
C SER A 282 36.46 2.22 -13.75
N CYS A 283 37.02 1.05 -13.45
CA CYS A 283 37.45 0.04 -14.40
C CYS A 283 38.41 0.63 -15.46
N THR A 284 39.33 1.48 -15.00
CA THR A 284 40.27 2.21 -15.86
C THR A 284 41.71 1.73 -15.77
N LYS A 285 42.11 1.04 -14.69
CA LYS A 285 43.53 0.69 -14.47
C LYS A 285 44.16 -0.17 -15.57
N GLU A 286 43.41 -1.03 -16.28
CA GLU A 286 43.94 -1.78 -17.44
C GLU A 286 44.20 -0.92 -18.68
N TYR A 287 43.67 0.31 -18.74
CA TYR A 287 43.78 1.20 -19.91
C TYR A 287 44.81 2.32 -19.71
N VAL A 288 45.50 2.33 -18.57
CA VAL A 288 46.58 3.28 -18.25
C VAL A 288 47.90 2.54 -18.37
N GLU A 289 48.30 2.23 -19.60
CA GLU A 289 49.69 1.92 -19.96
C GLU A 289 50.25 3.06 -20.83
#